data_AF-A0A0C9VUH7-F1
#
_entry.id   AF-A0A0C9VUH7-F1
#
_cell.length_a   1.000
_cell.length_b   1.000
_cell.length_c   1.000
_cell.angle_alpha   90.00
_cell.angle_beta   90.00
_cell.angle_gamma   90.00
#
_symmetry.space_group_name_H-M   'P 1'
#
loop_
_entity.id
_entity.type
_entity.pdbx_description
1 polymer ?
#
loop_
_entity_poly.entity_id
_entity_poly.type
_entity_poly.pdbx_seq_one_letter_code
_entity_poly.pdbx_strand_id
1 'polypeptide(L)'
;IIEYLTDNPDFRRKLFSDSTRDAKASGRKKSQGKDGKTQMFLVLADEVFGKSQDLTLVSQYDKNPNKYGKSVGQHLARLKRTYVAHVKGLGKTGAGLDSKDVTAGSEIVNKIDLIRQEFPFWDDLHAFWRELPNYNPIAISNSKAGTERDVEA
;
A
#
# COMPACT_ATOMS: atom_id res chain seq x y z
N ILE A 1 6.15 7.05 9.68
CA ILE A 1 6.15 6.57 8.27
C ILE A 1 4.76 6.63 7.66
N ILE A 2 3.79 5.89 8.20
CA ILE A 2 2.44 5.81 7.62
C ILE A 2 1.77 7.18 7.59
N GLU A 3 1.81 7.90 8.71
CA GLU A 3 1.35 9.30 8.81
C GLU A 3 1.91 10.20 7.71
N TYR A 4 3.24 10.25 7.55
CA TYR A 4 3.86 10.98 6.45
C TYR A 4 3.36 10.55 5.07
N LEU A 5 3.14 9.25 4.84
CA LEU A 5 2.59 8.75 3.57
C LEU A 5 1.11 9.08 3.38
N THR A 6 0.34 9.26 4.46
CA THR A 6 -1.03 9.78 4.44
C THR A 6 -1.02 11.23 3.97
N ASP A 7 -0.18 12.05 4.59
CA ASP A 7 -0.12 13.50 4.36
C ASP A 7 0.57 13.89 3.04
N ASN A 8 1.40 13.01 2.48
CA ASN A 8 2.17 13.25 1.26
C ASN A 8 1.76 12.31 0.11
N PRO A 9 0.56 12.49 -0.48
CA PRO A 9 0.00 11.57 -1.47
C PRO A 9 0.81 11.49 -2.77
N ASP A 10 1.48 12.57 -3.20
CA ASP A 10 2.37 12.55 -4.36
C ASP A 10 3.65 11.75 -4.09
N PHE A 11 4.23 11.91 -2.89
CA PHE A 11 5.37 11.13 -2.45
C PHE A 11 5.00 9.64 -2.37
N ARG A 12 3.85 9.32 -1.77
CA ARG A 12 3.30 7.97 -1.71
C ARG A 12 3.12 7.35 -3.10
N ARG A 13 2.52 8.08 -4.04
CA ARG A 13 2.33 7.64 -5.44
C ARG A 13 3.66 7.34 -6.13
N LYS A 14 4.69 8.18 -5.93
CA LYS A 14 6.04 7.92 -6.44
C LYS A 14 6.66 6.67 -5.80
N LEU A 15 6.50 6.49 -4.50
CA LEU A 15 7.13 5.40 -3.73
C LEU A 15 6.60 4.02 -4.10
N PHE A 16 5.27 3.90 -4.19
CA PHE A 16 4.60 2.63 -4.45
C PHE A 16 4.33 2.37 -5.93
N SER A 17 4.74 3.30 -6.81
CA SER A 17 4.32 3.43 -8.20
C SER A 17 2.84 3.78 -8.33
N ASP A 18 2.57 4.75 -9.20
CA ASP A 18 1.22 5.14 -9.58
C ASP A 18 0.55 4.02 -10.41
N SER A 19 -0.74 3.82 -10.21
CA SER A 19 -1.54 2.88 -11.01
C SER A 19 -1.82 3.50 -12.38
N THR A 20 -1.59 2.75 -13.45
CA THR A 20 -1.93 3.21 -14.81
C THR A 20 -3.44 3.45 -14.95
N ARG A 21 -4.27 2.69 -14.23
CA ARG A 21 -5.74 2.84 -14.25
C ARG A 21 -6.17 4.14 -13.59
N ASP A 22 -5.66 4.43 -12.40
CA ASP A 22 -6.06 5.62 -11.64
C ASP A 22 -5.56 6.91 -12.30
N ALA A 23 -4.34 6.88 -12.86
CA ALA A 23 -3.82 7.99 -13.64
C ALA A 23 -4.76 8.33 -14.82
N LYS A 24 -5.16 7.32 -15.60
CA LYS A 24 -6.12 7.48 -16.71
C LYS A 24 -7.50 7.96 -16.25
N ALA A 25 -8.06 7.35 -15.20
CA ALA A 25 -9.35 7.74 -14.64
C ALA A 25 -9.35 9.19 -14.13
N SER A 26 -8.20 9.68 -13.65
CA SER A 26 -8.02 11.06 -13.20
C SER A 26 -7.67 12.05 -14.32
N GLY A 27 -7.56 11.61 -15.58
CA GLY A 27 -7.03 12.43 -16.68
C GLY A 27 -5.57 12.87 -16.51
N ARG A 28 -4.80 12.23 -15.61
CA ARG A 28 -3.41 12.56 -15.28
C ARG A 28 -2.43 11.62 -15.98
N LYS A 29 -1.22 12.10 -16.28
CA LYS A 29 -0.12 11.22 -16.67
C LYS A 29 0.37 10.42 -15.45
N LYS A 30 0.70 9.15 -15.66
CA LYS A 30 1.26 8.27 -14.64
C LYS A 30 2.54 8.89 -14.07
N SER A 31 2.59 9.09 -12.76
CA SER A 31 3.82 9.56 -12.11
C SER A 31 4.84 8.42 -12.03
N GLN A 32 5.91 8.50 -12.81
CA GLN A 32 7.11 7.68 -12.60
C GLN A 32 8.08 8.48 -11.72
N GLY A 33 8.55 7.87 -10.63
CA GLY A 33 9.61 8.47 -9.81
C GLY A 33 10.88 8.59 -10.64
N LYS A 34 11.42 9.82 -10.76
CA LYS A 34 12.77 10.05 -11.30
C LYS A 34 13.84 9.61 -10.31
N ASP A 35 13.53 9.69 -9.01
CA ASP A 35 14.42 9.31 -7.92
C ASP A 35 14.35 7.80 -7.67
N GLY A 36 15.51 7.19 -7.39
CA GLY A 36 15.58 5.80 -6.99
C GLY A 36 14.89 5.57 -5.64
N LYS A 37 14.30 4.38 -5.44
CA LYS A 37 13.63 4.01 -4.17
C LYS A 37 14.51 4.22 -2.94
N THR A 38 15.82 4.01 -3.08
CA THR A 38 16.80 4.28 -2.01
C THR A 38 16.75 5.73 -1.53
N GLN A 39 16.70 6.70 -2.44
CA GLN A 39 16.61 8.12 -2.08
C GLN A 39 15.31 8.43 -1.36
N MET A 40 14.20 7.84 -1.81
CA MET A 40 12.91 7.99 -1.13
C MET A 40 12.92 7.39 0.28
N PHE A 41 13.62 6.27 0.49
CA PHE A 41 13.78 5.71 1.83
C PHE A 41 14.64 6.61 2.74
N LEU A 42 15.61 7.33 2.18
CA LEU A 42 16.39 8.33 2.94
C LEU A 42 15.52 9.51 3.37
N VAL A 43 14.64 10.01 2.49
CA VAL A 43 13.68 11.08 2.84
C VAL A 43 12.76 10.63 3.97
N LEU A 44 12.23 9.40 3.89
CA LEU A 44 11.41 8.84 4.98
C LEU A 44 12.22 8.62 6.27
N ALA A 45 13.49 8.26 6.17
CA ALA A 45 14.35 8.08 7.33
C ALA A 45 14.66 9.42 8.01
N ASP A 46 14.91 10.47 7.24
CA ASP A 46 15.07 11.83 7.77
C ASP A 46 13.82 12.29 8.52
N GLU A 47 12.63 12.07 7.94
CA GLU A 47 11.37 12.44 8.59
C GLU A 47 11.15 11.71 9.92
N VAL A 48 11.51 10.42 9.99
CA VAL A 48 11.22 9.58 11.16
C VAL A 48 12.30 9.69 12.23
N PHE A 49 13.57 9.79 11.82
CA PHE A 49 14.72 9.72 12.71
C PHE A 49 15.43 11.06 12.87
N GLY A 50 15.56 11.85 11.79
CA GLY A 50 16.23 13.15 11.80
C GLY A 50 15.41 14.25 12.46
N LYS A 51 14.08 14.17 12.39
CA LYS A 51 13.14 15.12 13.03
C LYS A 51 12.59 14.63 14.37
N SER A 52 13.17 13.57 14.94
CA SER A 52 12.72 13.03 16.21
C SER A 52 13.01 14.00 17.37
N GLN A 53 12.14 14.02 18.38
CA GLN A 53 12.39 14.73 19.64
C GLN A 53 13.49 14.05 20.48
N ASP A 54 13.80 12.78 20.20
CA ASP A 54 14.90 12.07 20.86
C ASP A 54 16.25 12.46 20.24
N LEU A 55 16.97 13.34 20.95
CA LEU A 55 18.30 13.82 20.53
C LEU A 55 19.34 12.70 20.41
N THR A 56 19.19 11.61 21.16
CA THR A 56 20.09 10.45 21.04
C THR A 56 19.86 9.75 19.71
N LEU A 57 18.59 9.57 19.34
CA LEU A 57 18.22 8.97 18.07
C LEU A 57 18.67 9.83 16.88
N VAL A 58 18.49 11.15 16.95
CA VAL A 58 18.98 12.10 15.94
C VAL A 58 20.50 11.98 15.81
N SER A 59 21.24 12.00 16.92
CA SER A 59 22.70 11.86 16.89
C SER A 59 23.17 10.51 16.31
N GLN A 60 22.43 9.43 16.54
CA GLN A 60 22.72 8.12 15.93
C GLN A 60 22.40 8.09 14.44
N TYR A 61 21.30 8.74 14.03
CA TYR A 61 20.92 8.90 12.63
C TYR A 61 21.99 9.68 11.85
N ASP A 62 22.45 10.82 12.36
CA ASP A 62 23.44 11.69 11.70
C ASP A 62 24.76 10.96 11.42
N LYS A 63 25.14 10.01 12.30
CA LYS A 63 26.34 9.19 12.11
C LYS A 63 26.21 8.21 10.96
N ASN A 64 25.00 7.77 10.60
CA ASN A 64 24.81 6.77 9.55
C ASN A 64 23.40 6.81 8.91
N PRO A 65 23.04 7.87 8.18
CA PRO A 65 21.69 8.05 7.62
C PRO A 65 21.32 6.92 6.63
N ASN A 66 22.30 6.39 5.91
CA ASN A 66 22.12 5.29 4.96
C ASN A 66 21.64 4.00 5.62
N LYS A 67 22.11 3.70 6.84
CA LYS A 67 21.64 2.53 7.62
C LYS A 67 20.15 2.66 7.94
N TYR A 68 19.70 3.86 8.31
CA TYR A 68 18.30 4.12 8.65
C TYR A 68 17.42 4.11 7.39
N GLY A 69 17.87 4.68 6.28
CA GLY A 69 17.19 4.55 4.98
C GLY A 69 16.99 3.08 4.57
N LYS A 70 18.03 2.25 4.72
CA LYS A 70 17.92 0.80 4.47
C LYS A 70 16.91 0.13 5.41
N SER A 71 16.91 0.50 6.69
CA SER A 71 15.97 -0.02 7.69
C SER A 71 14.52 0.35 7.34
N VAL A 72 14.26 1.57 6.88
CA VAL A 72 12.94 2.00 6.38
C VAL A 72 12.50 1.15 5.19
N GLY A 73 13.39 0.93 4.21
CA GLY A 73 13.10 0.08 3.05
C GLY A 73 12.74 -1.36 3.45
N GLN A 74 13.49 -1.94 4.40
CA GLN A 74 13.23 -3.28 4.94
C GLN A 74 11.89 -3.33 5.71
N HIS A 75 11.58 -2.30 6.48
CA HIS A 75 10.33 -2.18 7.21
C HIS A 75 9.13 -2.14 6.25
N LEU A 76 9.17 -1.31 5.21
CA LEU A 76 8.14 -1.24 4.17
C LEU A 76 7.99 -2.57 3.41
N ALA A 77 9.09 -3.27 3.13
CA ALA A 77 9.04 -4.60 2.51
C ALA A 77 8.38 -5.64 3.42
N ARG A 78 8.56 -5.54 4.75
CA ARG A 78 7.85 -6.39 5.72
C ARG A 78 6.36 -6.07 5.75
N LEU A 79 5.98 -4.79 5.84
CA LEU A 79 4.58 -4.35 5.79
C LEU A 79 3.88 -4.86 4.52
N LYS A 80 4.54 -4.74 3.36
CA LYS A 80 4.03 -5.28 2.09
C LYS A 80 3.77 -6.79 2.17
N ARG A 81 4.72 -7.56 2.69
CA ARG A 81 4.58 -9.02 2.79
C ARG A 81 3.41 -9.42 3.69
N THR A 82 3.29 -8.79 4.85
CA THR A 82 2.18 -9.00 5.78
C THR A 82 0.83 -8.67 5.14
N TYR A 83 0.72 -7.50 4.51
CA TYR A 83 -0.48 -7.10 3.79
C TYR A 83 -0.88 -8.09 2.68
N VAL A 84 0.07 -8.47 1.82
CA VAL A 84 -0.19 -9.42 0.72
C VAL A 84 -0.64 -10.78 1.28
N ALA A 85 -0.11 -11.22 2.42
CA ALA A 85 -0.53 -12.46 3.07
C ALA A 85 -1.98 -12.39 3.55
N HIS A 86 -2.38 -11.29 4.20
CA HIS A 86 -3.77 -11.08 4.62
C HIS A 86 -4.73 -10.98 3.42
N VAL A 87 -4.38 -10.23 2.37
CA VAL A 87 -5.17 -10.14 1.13
C VAL A 87 -5.37 -11.51 0.50
N LYS A 88 -4.31 -12.34 0.41
CA LYS A 88 -4.41 -13.74 -0.06
C LYS A 88 -5.29 -14.60 0.83
N GLY A 89 -5.19 -14.43 2.15
CA GLY A 89 -6.05 -15.10 3.13
C GLY A 89 -7.53 -14.79 2.90
N LEU A 90 -7.84 -13.52 2.64
CA LEU A 90 -9.21 -13.09 2.32
C LEU A 90 -9.68 -13.69 0.99
N GLY A 91 -8.89 -13.63 -0.09
CA GLY A 91 -9.32 -14.16 -1.39
C GLY A 91 -9.48 -15.69 -1.46
N LYS A 92 -8.80 -16.46 -0.59
CA LYS A 92 -8.99 -17.92 -0.49
C LYS A 92 -10.38 -18.32 0.02
N THR A 93 -11.12 -17.39 0.63
CA THR A 93 -12.45 -17.66 1.17
C THR A 93 -13.54 -17.72 0.09
N GLY A 94 -13.20 -17.55 -1.19
CA GLY A 94 -14.14 -17.61 -2.31
C GLY A 94 -15.04 -16.38 -2.42
N ALA A 95 -15.15 -15.57 -1.36
CA ALA A 95 -15.69 -14.24 -1.45
C ALA A 95 -14.63 -13.30 -2.03
N GLY A 96 -14.94 -12.70 -3.18
CA GLY A 96 -14.12 -11.62 -3.68
C GLY A 96 -14.01 -10.52 -2.62
N LEU A 97 -12.94 -9.72 -2.68
CA LEU A 97 -12.88 -8.44 -1.97
C LEU A 97 -13.77 -7.40 -2.69
N ASP A 98 -15.01 -7.78 -3.00
CA ASP A 98 -15.99 -6.89 -3.60
C ASP A 98 -16.73 -6.19 -2.47
N SER A 99 -16.89 -4.87 -2.54
CA SER A 99 -17.51 -4.08 -1.47
C SER A 99 -18.93 -4.54 -1.13
N LYS A 100 -19.59 -5.25 -2.05
CA LYS A 100 -20.91 -5.85 -1.86
C LYS A 100 -20.93 -7.06 -0.91
N ASP A 101 -19.80 -7.74 -0.72
CA ASP A 101 -19.68 -8.92 0.16
C ASP A 101 -19.31 -8.52 1.62
N VAL A 102 -19.04 -7.23 1.83
CA VAL A 102 -18.74 -6.62 3.14
C VAL A 102 -20.03 -6.16 3.82
N THR A 103 -20.93 -7.09 4.12
CA THR A 103 -22.10 -6.82 4.98
C THR A 103 -21.72 -7.01 6.45
N ALA A 104 -22.22 -6.16 7.34
CA ALA A 104 -21.99 -6.29 8.78
C ALA A 104 -22.39 -7.70 9.28
N GLY A 105 -21.48 -8.39 9.96
CA GLY A 105 -21.66 -9.77 10.43
C GLY A 105 -21.29 -10.87 9.43
N SER A 106 -20.81 -10.54 8.22
CA SER A 106 -20.27 -11.55 7.30
C SER A 106 -18.92 -12.11 7.78
N GLU A 107 -18.56 -13.30 7.30
CA GLU A 107 -17.28 -13.94 7.60
C GLU A 107 -16.07 -13.07 7.20
N ILE A 108 -16.23 -12.25 6.16
CA ILE A 108 -15.21 -11.32 5.68
C ILE A 108 -14.99 -10.19 6.68
N VAL A 109 -16.07 -9.60 7.22
CA VAL A 109 -15.96 -8.52 8.22
C VAL A 109 -15.24 -9.02 9.47
N ASN A 110 -15.63 -10.19 9.99
CA ASN A 110 -14.98 -10.79 11.15
C ASN A 110 -13.48 -11.03 10.91
N LYS A 111 -13.10 -11.49 9.71
CA LYS A 111 -11.69 -11.66 9.33
C LYS A 111 -10.96 -10.33 9.22
N ILE A 112 -11.58 -9.29 8.66
CA ILE A 112 -10.99 -7.95 8.60
C ILE A 112 -10.77 -7.40 10.02
N ASP A 113 -11.71 -7.59 10.94
CA ASP A 113 -11.56 -7.13 12.32
C ASP A 113 -10.43 -7.86 13.05
N LEU A 114 -10.26 -9.16 12.82
CA LEU A 114 -9.08 -9.90 13.30
C LEU A 114 -7.78 -9.35 12.69
N ILE A 115 -7.78 -9.05 11.38
CA ILE A 115 -6.62 -8.45 10.73
C ILE A 115 -6.29 -7.08 11.32
N ARG A 116 -7.29 -6.25 11.65
CA ARG A 116 -7.06 -4.95 12.31
C ARG A 116 -6.43 -5.09 13.69
N GLN A 117 -6.78 -6.15 14.43
CA GLN A 117 -6.16 -6.44 15.73
C GLN A 117 -4.70 -6.87 15.60
N GLU A 118 -4.39 -7.75 14.64
CA GLU A 118 -3.03 -8.27 14.42
C GLU A 118 -2.12 -7.29 13.65
N PHE A 119 -2.72 -6.48 12.79
CA PHE A 119 -2.06 -5.56 11.88
C PHE A 119 -2.76 -4.19 11.92
N PRO A 120 -2.46 -3.36 12.94
CA PRO A 120 -3.12 -2.06 13.16
C PRO A 120 -3.03 -1.08 11.99
N PHE A 121 -2.05 -1.30 11.10
CA PHE A 121 -1.83 -0.49 9.90
C PHE A 121 -2.70 -0.92 8.71
N TRP A 122 -3.63 -1.85 8.91
CA TRP A 122 -4.43 -2.44 7.85
C TRP A 122 -5.17 -1.37 7.04
N ASP A 123 -5.96 -0.52 7.69
CA ASP A 123 -6.86 0.41 6.97
C ASP A 123 -6.06 1.41 6.11
N ASP A 124 -5.00 2.03 6.67
CA ASP A 124 -4.13 2.96 5.94
C ASP A 124 -3.44 2.27 4.75
N LEU A 125 -2.79 1.13 5.00
CA LEU A 125 -2.04 0.43 3.96
C LEU A 125 -2.97 -0.19 2.91
N HIS A 126 -4.16 -0.63 3.31
CA HIS A 126 -5.18 -1.11 2.39
C HIS A 126 -5.66 0.03 1.49
N ALA A 127 -5.91 1.23 2.03
CA ALA A 127 -6.24 2.41 1.23
C ALA A 127 -5.12 2.76 0.23
N PHE A 128 -3.84 2.59 0.62
CA PHE A 128 -2.72 2.88 -0.26
C PHE A 128 -2.51 1.86 -1.38
N TRP A 129 -2.79 0.59 -1.11
CA TRP A 129 -2.31 -0.53 -1.93
C TRP A 129 -3.39 -1.32 -2.64
N ARG A 130 -4.67 -1.20 -2.25
CA ARG A 130 -5.78 -2.01 -2.79
C ARG A 130 -5.93 -1.92 -4.31
N GLU A 131 -5.60 -0.78 -4.92
CA GLU A 131 -5.70 -0.55 -6.37
C GLU A 131 -4.38 -0.84 -7.13
N LEU A 132 -3.32 -1.25 -6.43
CA LEU A 132 -2.02 -1.53 -7.04
C LEU A 132 -1.86 -3.04 -7.30
N PRO A 133 -1.79 -3.48 -8.58
CA PRO A 133 -1.60 -4.89 -8.97
C PRO A 133 -0.52 -5.64 -8.21
N ASN A 134 0.62 -4.98 -7.98
CA ASN A 134 1.80 -5.56 -7.34
C ASN A 134 1.65 -5.75 -5.81
N TYR A 135 0.55 -5.26 -5.24
CA TYR A 135 0.26 -5.29 -3.80
C TYR A 135 -1.06 -6.00 -3.52
N ASN A 136 -2.08 -5.79 -4.36
CA ASN A 136 -3.34 -6.52 -4.33
C ASN A 136 -3.51 -7.35 -5.60
N PRO A 137 -2.96 -8.58 -5.65
CA PRO A 137 -3.06 -9.43 -6.83
C PRO A 137 -4.48 -9.95 -7.08
N ILE A 138 -5.38 -9.89 -6.09
CA ILE A 138 -6.74 -10.46 -6.18
C ILE A 138 -7.71 -9.48 -6.85
N ALA A 139 -7.54 -8.17 -6.68
CA ALA A 139 -8.41 -7.16 -7.29
C ALA A 139 -8.38 -7.15 -8.84
N ILE A 140 -7.35 -7.72 -9.47
CA ILE A 140 -7.26 -7.79 -10.93
C ILE A 140 -8.15 -8.91 -11.49
N SER A 141 -8.30 -10.03 -10.76
CA SER A 141 -9.11 -11.17 -11.21
C SER A 141 -10.61 -10.87 -11.28
N ASN A 142 -11.09 -9.78 -10.68
CA ASN A 142 -12.50 -9.40 -10.69
C ASN A 142 -12.85 -8.36 -11.78
N SER A 143 -11.93 -8.00 -12.67
CA SER A 143 -12.28 -7.19 -13.84
C SER A 143 -12.99 -8.07 -14.86
N LYS A 144 -14.33 -7.95 -14.92
CA LYS A 144 -15.26 -8.62 -15.86
C LYS A 144 -14.59 -8.98 -17.20
N ALA A 145 -14.61 -10.26 -17.54
CA ALA A 145 -14.60 -10.69 -18.94
C ALA A 145 -15.76 -9.98 -19.64
N GLY A 146 -15.45 -9.25 -20.72
CA GLY A 146 -16.44 -8.51 -21.49
C GLY A 146 -17.58 -9.44 -21.90
N THR A 147 -18.80 -9.04 -21.57
CA THR A 147 -19.99 -9.63 -22.19
C THR A 147 -19.93 -9.25 -23.66
N GLU A 148 -19.41 -10.15 -24.51
CA GLU A 148 -19.69 -10.10 -25.94
C GLU A 148 -21.21 -10.21 -26.08
N ARG A 149 -21.85 -9.06 -26.36
CA ARG A 149 -23.18 -9.06 -26.92
C ARG A 149 -23.00 -9.31 -28.40
N ASP A 150 -23.17 -10.57 -28.80
CA ASP A 150 -23.48 -10.87 -30.19
C ASP A 150 -24.83 -10.22 -30.50
N VAL A 151 -24.77 -9.24 -31.40
CA VAL A 151 -25.93 -8.64 -32.02
C VAL A 151 -26.32 -9.53 -33.19
N GLU A 152 -27.57 -9.95 -33.11
CA GLU A 152 -28.42 -10.65 -34.07
C GLU A 152 -28.27 -10.13 -35.52
N ALA A 153 -28.33 -11.06 -36.48
CA ALA A 153 -28.70 -10.82 -37.87
C ALA A 153 -29.67 -11.92 -38.31
#